data_AF-A0A842M120-F1
#
_entry.id   AF-A0A842M120-F1
#
_cell.length_a   1.000
_cell.length_b   1.000
_cell.length_c   1.000
_cell.angle_alpha   90.00
_cell.angle_beta   90.00
_cell.angle_gamma   90.00
#
_symmetry.space_group_name_H-M   'P 1'
#
loop_
_entity.id
_entity.type
_entity.pdbx_description
1 polymer ?
#
loop_
_entity_poly.entity_id
_entity_poly.type
_entity_poly.pdbx_seq_one_letter_code
_entity_poly.pdbx_strand_id
1 'polypeptide(L)' 'MRELLRKVGENGRIYVCGASAQARGLKKEDLADFIISDDSYGDLVDLVMEKWDKVVVC' A
#
# COMPACT_ATOMS: atom_id res chain seq x y z
N MET A 1 14.75 -4.56 6.47
CA MET A 1 13.37 -4.46 5.96
C MET A 1 12.95 -3.02 5.65
N ARG A 2 12.98 -2.08 6.62
CA ARG A 2 12.58 -0.68 6.40
C ARG A 2 13.33 0.04 5.27
N GLU A 3 14.66 -0.14 5.16
CA GLU A 3 15.44 0.50 4.09
C GLU A 3 15.08 -0.03 2.69
N LEU A 4 14.76 -1.31 2.57
CA LEU A 4 14.30 -1.91 1.31
C LEU A 4 12.95 -1.33 0.89
N LEU A 5 12.00 -1.23 1.83
CA LEU A 5 10.70 -0.62 1.58
C LEU A 5 10.82 0.85 1.17
N ARG A 6 11.76 1.61 1.76
CA ARG A 6 12.01 2.99 1.33
C ARG A 6 12.48 3.04 -0.13
N LYS A 7 13.46 2.22 -0.52
CA LYS A 7 13.95 2.15 -1.91
C LYS A 7 12.83 1.75 -2.88
N VAL A 8 11.93 0.86 -2.47
CA VAL A 8 10.74 0.50 -3.25
C VAL A 8 9.76 1.68 -3.35
N GLY A 9 9.53 2.44 -2.28
CA GLY A 9 8.70 3.64 -2.30
C GLY A 9 9.28 4.77 -3.17
N GLU A 10 10.60 4.86 -3.30
CA GLU A 10 11.28 5.82 -4.20
C GLU A 10 11.14 5.44 -5.69
N ASN A 11 11.02 4.15 -6.01
CA ASN A 11 11.03 3.64 -7.39
C ASN A 11 9.70 2.99 -7.82
N GLY A 12 8.72 2.97 -6.93
CA GLY A 12 7.49 2.20 -7.08
C GLY A 12 6.39 2.76 -6.17
N ARG A 13 5.32 1.98 -6.01
CA ARG A 13 4.19 2.39 -5.17
C ARG A 13 3.92 1.31 -4.14
N ILE A 14 3.92 1.71 -2.87
CA ILE A 14 3.57 0.85 -1.76
C ILE A 14 2.20 1.28 -1.27
N TYR A 15 1.24 0.37 -1.35
CA TYR A 15 -0.10 0.60 -0.86
C TYR A 15 -0.32 -0.16 0.44
N VAL A 16 -1.06 0.45 1.35
CA VAL A 16 -1.54 -0.22 2.56
C VAL A 16 -3.07 -0.27 2.52
N CYS A 17 -3.61 -1.45 2.84
CA CYS A 17 -5.05 -1.62 3.00
C CYS A 17 -5.54 -0.82 4.23
N GLY A 18 -6.33 0.24 3.98
CA GLY A 18 -6.86 1.11 5.03
C GLY A 18 -7.62 0.36 6.13
N ALA A 19 -8.45 -0.62 5.77
CA ALA A 19 -9.19 -1.43 6.73
C ALA A 19 -8.26 -2.24 7.67
N SER A 20 -7.15 -2.76 7.14
CA SER A 20 -6.17 -3.51 7.95
C SER A 20 -5.36 -2.62 8.89
N ALA A 21 -5.08 -1.37 8.46
CA ALA A 21 -4.43 -0.36 9.27
C ALA A 21 -5.37 0.10 10.40
N GLN A 22 -6.63 0.41 10.08
CA GLN A 22 -7.64 0.83 11.04
C GLN A 22 -7.91 -0.24 12.10
N ALA A 23 -8.01 -1.53 11.71
CA ALA A 23 -8.17 -2.64 12.65
C ALA A 23 -7.01 -2.75 13.66
N ARG A 24 -5.84 -2.18 13.34
CA ARG A 24 -4.66 -2.11 14.22
C ARG A 24 -4.54 -0.77 14.94
N GLY A 25 -5.54 0.10 14.81
CA GLY A 25 -5.53 1.45 15.40
C GLY A 25 -4.54 2.40 14.74
N LEU A 26 -4.02 2.06 13.56
CA LEU A 26 -3.08 2.91 12.82
C LEU A 26 -3.86 3.96 12.03
N LYS A 27 -3.34 5.18 12.05
CA LYS A 27 -3.80 6.29 11.22
C LYS A 27 -2.80 6.54 10.10
N LYS A 28 -3.21 7.36 9.13
CA LYS A 28 -2.34 7.78 8.02
C LYS A 28 -1.04 8.45 8.50
N GLU A 29 -1.10 9.19 9.61
CA GLU A 29 0.05 9.84 10.25
C GLU A 29 1.07 8.84 10.84
N ASP A 30 0.65 7.61 11.12
CA ASP A 30 1.54 6.55 11.62
C ASP A 30 2.26 5.80 10.48
N LEU A 31 1.84 6.02 9.23
CA LEU A 31 2.45 5.41 8.06
C LEU A 31 3.68 6.19 7.60
N ALA A 32 4.64 5.49 7.00
CA ALA A 32 5.78 6.15 6.39
C ALA A 32 5.33 7.03 5.21
N ASP A 33 6.03 8.14 5.00
CA ASP A 33 5.71 9.16 3.99
C ASP A 33 5.67 8.63 2.54
N PHE A 34 6.40 7.54 2.27
CA PHE A 34 6.43 6.87 0.97
C PHE A 34 5.32 5.82 0.77
N ILE A 35 4.44 5.64 1.75
CA ILE A 35 3.30 4.72 1.68
C ILE A 35 2.05 5.47 1.23
N ILE A 36 1.37 4.92 0.24
CA ILE A 36 0.08 5.38 -0.25
C ILE A 36 -1.02 4.64 0.54
N SER A 37 -1.88 5.41 1.21
CA SER A 37 -3.08 4.88 1.86
C SER A 37 -4.27 5.27 0.99
N ASP A 38 -4.81 4.31 0.24
CA ASP A 38 -6.14 4.42 -0.37
C ASP A 38 -7.13 3.68 0.52
N ASP A 39 -8.23 4.34 0.84
CA ASP A 39 -9.11 4.01 1.96
C ASP A 39 -10.09 2.85 1.68
N SER A 40 -9.86 2.09 0.60
CA SER A 40 -10.69 0.93 0.24
C SER A 40 -9.86 -0.19 -0.40
N TYR A 41 -10.06 -1.43 0.08
CA TYR A 41 -9.51 -2.63 -0.55
C TYR A 41 -10.03 -2.82 -1.98
N GLY A 42 -11.26 -2.37 -2.27
CA GLY A 42 -11.86 -2.43 -3.61
C GLY A 42 -11.04 -1.63 -4.63
N ASP A 43 -10.68 -0.40 -4.27
CA ASP A 43 -9.92 0.51 -5.14
C ASP A 43 -8.50 -0.03 -5.40
N LEU A 44 -7.92 -0.76 -4.44
CA LEU A 44 -6.64 -1.45 -4.61
C LEU A 44 -6.76 -2.59 -5.62
N VAL A 45 -7.81 -3.40 -5.54
CA VAL A 45 -8.03 -4.53 -6.44
C VAL A 45 -8.28 -4.02 -7.87
N ASP A 46 -9.11 -2.99 -8.02
CA ASP A 46 -9.40 -2.40 -9.32
C ASP A 46 -8.13 -1.78 -9.94
N LEU A 47 -7.34 -1.05 -9.16
CA LEU A 47 -6.05 -0.50 -9.60
C LEU A 47 -5.09 -1.59 -10.09
N VAL A 48 -5.00 -2.71 -9.35
CA VAL A 48 -4.12 -3.82 -9.71
C VAL A 48 -4.62 -4.50 -10.99
N MET A 49 -5.93 -4.75 -11.11
CA MET A 49 -6.50 -5.41 -12.28
C MET A 49 -6.43 -4.55 -13.55
N GLU A 50 -6.55 -3.22 -13.44
CA GLU A 50 -6.52 -2.32 -14.60
C GLU A 50 -5.10 -1.96 -15.05
N LYS A 51 -4.14 -1.86 -14.13
CA LYS A 51 -2.83 -1.24 -14.41
C LYS A 51 -1.64 -2.19 -14.36
N TRP A 52 -1.82 -3.43 -13.89
CA TRP A 52 -0.70 -4.34 -13.64
C TRP A 52 -0.86 -5.63 -14.43
N ASP A 53 0.14 -5.98 -15.24
CA ASP A 53 0.14 -7.21 -16.03
C ASP A 53 0.32 -8.49 -15.18
N LYS A 54 0.79 -8.33 -13.94
CA LYS A 54 1.10 -9.44 -13.02
C LYS A 54 0.75 -9.07 -11.59
N VAL A 55 0.14 -10.02 -10.89
CA VAL A 55 -0.20 -9.92 -9.48
C VAL A 55 0.52 -11.03 -8.72
N VAL A 56 1.24 -10.65 -7.66
CA VAL A 56 1.87 -11.59 -6.72
C VAL A 56 1.21 -11.39 -5.37
N VAL A 57 0.63 -12.45 -4.81
CA VAL A 57 0.00 -12.44 -3.49
C VAL A 57 0.88 -13.24 -2.54
N CYS A 58 1.24 -12.64 -1.41
CA CYS A 58 2.09 -13.22 -0.37
C CYS A 58 1.44 -13.21 1.00
#